data_AF-B7PCI2-F1
#
_entry.id   AF-B7PCI2-F1
#
_cell.length_a   1.000
_cell.length_b   1.000
_cell.length_c   1.000
_cell.angle_alpha   90.00
_cell.angle_beta   90.00
_cell.angle_gamma   90.00
#
_symmetry.space_group_name_H-M   'P 1'
#
loop_
_entity.id
_entity.type
_entity.pdbx_description
1 polymer ?
#
loop_
_entity_poly.entity_id
_entity_poly.type
_entity_poly.pdbx_seq_one_letter_code
_entity_poly.pdbx_strand_id
1 'polypeptide(L)'
;VCSGSLPGLLFCDMFDSLPLNESEEFFSLVEDKVDTWKEAGILFFKNCKNQLLRTCNDLLRRLSRSQNTVFCGKILVFLAKLFPLSERSGLNIISEFNSENITLFSSEDYKGMPMKGSPDDDLEEGETDDISSTATLSVDYNLYRKFWSLQEYFRQPTLCYNKVHWRQFTSYSSDVLSVFGSFKLDDIKSAQWTLPEDAAALSGKSVYFAKYLTSQKLLELELSDSNFRRYVLVQFLILIQYLQSTVRFKQESQVLTEEQSTWVKNTMSLVYKLLEETPPDGVGFAANIKHILQREEFWNTWKNEGCPDFKEAKPVDIVKEGRPKRKLGDEIKAALANKKVILGNAEMNRLWNLCPDNWEACTSPKRDFVPSLEKFFETAVEQADPAHAIENRYKNVYQGNFGWRSLRLLSQKSPHFFTSSNQPIKSLPLYLESMVLRLAKELPLSTQDELLKNNEDGNTNSHSKAPGTGMETHPKKDVLGKEQLLALASALASDWIKLAPLLKFSEDEILYFSSEHGGDAVKQAHQALLVWVEQEPQEATPDALLHLADKVGLRGKLAPLLMASH
;
A
#
# COMPACT_ATOMS: atom_id res chain seq x y z
N VAL A 1 19.03 27.02 28.71
CA VAL A 1 20.13 28.00 28.58
C VAL A 1 20.81 27.88 27.20
N CYS A 2 20.04 27.66 26.12
CA CYS A 2 20.55 27.76 24.75
C CYS A 2 19.52 28.52 23.93
N SER A 3 19.95 29.48 23.10
CA SER A 3 19.04 30.20 22.20
C SER A 3 18.41 29.20 21.23
N GLY A 4 17.08 29.28 21.05
CA GLY A 4 16.38 28.44 20.06
C GLY A 4 16.86 28.67 18.62
N SER A 5 17.56 29.77 18.36
CA SER A 5 18.18 30.10 17.06
C SER A 5 19.56 29.48 16.84
N LEU A 6 20.22 28.96 17.88
CA LEU A 6 21.60 28.47 17.80
C LEU A 6 21.78 27.37 16.76
N PRO A 7 20.91 26.35 16.65
CA PRO A 7 21.05 25.34 15.60
C PRO A 7 20.99 25.97 14.21
N GLY A 8 20.05 26.88 13.96
CA GLY A 8 19.91 27.56 12.66
C GLY A 8 21.17 28.34 12.26
N LEU A 9 21.85 28.98 13.23
CA LEU A 9 23.13 29.67 12.99
C LEU A 9 24.26 28.69 12.67
N LEU A 10 24.37 27.59 13.43
CA LEU A 10 25.38 26.55 13.17
C LEU A 10 25.20 25.94 11.77
N PHE A 11 23.96 25.70 11.34
CA PHE A 11 23.69 25.24 9.98
C PHE A 11 24.16 26.24 8.93
N CYS A 12 23.93 27.55 9.11
CA CYS A 12 24.47 28.57 8.19
C CYS A 12 25.98 28.49 8.10
N ASP A 13 26.67 28.53 9.24
CA ASP A 13 28.13 28.55 9.27
C ASP A 13 28.71 27.28 8.62
N MET A 14 28.07 26.13 8.83
CA MET A 14 28.43 24.87 8.18
C MET A 14 28.23 24.95 6.66
N PHE A 15 27.04 25.34 6.19
CA PHE A 15 26.79 25.42 4.75
C PHE A 15 27.72 26.43 4.06
N ASP A 16 28.03 27.56 4.71
CA ASP A 16 28.95 28.57 4.17
C ASP A 16 30.40 28.10 4.12
N SER A 17 30.81 27.23 5.05
CA SER A 17 32.17 26.69 5.10
C SER A 17 32.39 25.46 4.21
N LEU A 18 31.33 24.71 3.91
CA LEU A 18 31.43 23.46 3.17
C LEU A 18 31.44 23.67 1.64
N PRO A 19 32.22 22.86 0.89
CA PRO A 19 32.11 22.79 -0.57
C PRO A 19 30.75 22.23 -1.01
N LEU A 20 30.40 22.42 -2.29
CA LEU A 20 29.05 22.09 -2.79
C LEU A 20 28.69 20.60 -2.65
N ASN A 21 29.65 19.69 -2.87
CA ASN A 21 29.43 18.25 -2.79
C ASN A 21 29.08 17.82 -1.35
N GLU A 22 29.85 18.29 -0.37
CA GLU A 22 29.60 18.01 1.05
C GLU A 22 28.33 18.72 1.55
N SER A 23 28.02 19.89 1.00
CA SER A 23 26.77 20.60 1.29
C SER A 23 25.54 19.79 0.85
N GLU A 24 25.60 19.09 -0.29
CA GLU A 24 24.49 18.23 -0.73
C GLU A 24 24.28 17.02 0.19
N GLU A 25 25.37 16.35 0.58
CA GLU A 25 25.30 15.23 1.53
C GLU A 25 24.74 15.69 2.87
N PHE A 26 25.26 16.80 3.40
CA PHE A 26 24.78 17.38 4.65
C PHE A 26 23.33 17.86 4.58
N PHE A 27 22.89 18.39 3.43
CA PHE A 27 21.49 18.78 3.24
C PHE A 27 20.53 17.59 3.31
N SER A 28 20.98 16.39 2.90
CA SER A 28 20.16 15.17 3.00
C SER A 28 19.81 14.85 4.45
N LEU A 29 20.74 15.07 5.38
CA LEU A 29 20.47 14.94 6.83
C LEU A 29 19.43 15.97 7.33
N VAL A 30 19.48 17.20 6.80
CA VAL A 30 18.51 18.26 7.14
C VAL A 30 17.12 17.89 6.62
N GLU A 31 17.04 17.30 5.43
CA GLU A 31 15.79 16.81 4.84
C GLU A 31 15.18 15.64 5.64
N ASP A 32 16.00 14.68 6.06
CA ASP A 32 15.55 13.53 6.86
C ASP A 32 14.96 13.92 8.22
N LYS A 33 15.31 15.10 8.73
CA LYS A 33 14.84 15.61 10.02
C LYS A 33 13.77 16.71 9.89
N VAL A 34 13.15 16.88 8.71
CA VAL A 34 12.06 17.86 8.47
C VAL A 34 10.96 17.79 9.53
N ASP A 35 10.54 16.58 9.93
CA ASP A 35 9.49 16.43 10.94
C ASP A 35 9.92 16.97 12.30
N THR A 36 11.19 16.81 12.69
CA THR A 36 11.74 17.44 13.90
C THR A 36 11.69 18.97 13.80
N TRP A 37 11.96 19.54 12.63
CA TRP A 37 11.89 20.99 12.39
C TRP A 37 10.45 21.54 12.48
N LYS A 38 9.45 20.70 12.15
CA LYS A 38 8.02 21.02 12.21
C LYS A 38 7.38 20.76 13.58
N GLU A 39 7.58 19.56 14.13
CA GLU A 39 6.92 19.03 15.33
C GLU A 39 7.57 19.48 16.64
N ALA A 40 8.85 19.86 16.65
CA ALA A 40 9.50 20.46 17.82
C ALA A 40 8.95 21.89 18.03
N GLY A 41 7.73 21.92 18.55
CA GLY A 41 6.70 22.89 18.24
C GLY A 41 7.02 24.32 18.59
N ILE A 42 6.59 25.26 17.73
CA ILE A 42 6.58 26.72 17.88
C ILE A 42 7.96 27.37 18.16
N LEU A 43 8.93 26.66 18.74
CA LEU A 43 10.22 27.16 19.19
C LEU A 43 11.23 27.18 18.05
N PHE A 44 11.42 26.09 17.31
CA PHE A 44 12.41 26.06 16.22
C PHE A 44 11.88 26.72 14.95
N PHE A 45 10.67 26.40 14.51
CA PHE A 45 10.11 27.02 13.32
C PHE A 45 10.06 28.55 13.44
N LYS A 46 9.50 29.08 14.54
CA LYS A 46 9.39 30.54 14.73
C LYS A 46 10.76 31.24 14.81
N ASN A 47 11.75 30.61 15.43
CA ASN A 47 13.06 31.23 15.68
C ASN A 47 14.06 31.01 14.53
N CYS A 48 13.97 29.90 13.81
CA CYS A 48 14.94 29.49 12.78
C CYS A 48 14.43 29.67 11.35
N LYS A 49 13.11 29.85 11.11
CA LYS A 49 12.58 29.88 9.72
C LYS A 49 13.25 30.90 8.81
N ASN A 50 13.48 32.12 9.31
CA ASN A 50 14.09 33.17 8.52
C ASN A 50 15.56 32.86 8.21
N GLN A 51 16.24 32.23 9.16
CA GLN A 51 17.63 31.86 9.01
C GLN A 51 17.77 30.70 8.03
N LEU A 52 16.95 29.65 8.16
CA LEU A 52 16.87 28.54 7.20
C LEU A 52 16.52 29.03 5.79
N LEU A 53 15.57 29.96 5.66
CA LEU A 53 15.21 30.56 4.39
C LEU A 53 16.39 31.31 3.75
N ARG A 54 17.16 32.07 4.56
CA ARG A 54 18.38 32.75 4.08
C ARG A 54 19.42 31.73 3.60
N THR A 55 19.74 30.73 4.42
CA THR A 55 20.69 29.66 4.06
C THR A 55 20.31 28.97 2.76
N CYS A 56 19.04 28.59 2.61
CA CYS A 56 18.57 27.95 1.38
C CYS A 56 18.69 28.90 0.18
N ASN A 57 18.37 30.19 0.33
CA ASN A 57 18.52 31.19 -0.72
C ASN A 57 19.99 31.51 -1.04
N ASP A 58 20.90 31.44 -0.07
CA ASP A 58 22.35 31.57 -0.26
C ASP A 58 22.90 30.36 -1.00
N LEU A 59 22.49 29.15 -0.62
CA LEU A 59 22.81 27.91 -1.35
C LEU A 59 22.31 27.98 -2.79
N LEU A 60 21.05 28.35 -3.03
CA LEU A 60 20.51 28.50 -4.38
C LEU A 60 21.24 29.56 -5.23
N ARG A 61 21.86 30.57 -4.61
CA ARG A 61 22.71 31.56 -5.30
C ARG A 61 24.11 31.05 -5.58
N ARG A 62 24.66 30.18 -4.73
CA ARG A 62 25.98 29.53 -4.91
C ARG A 62 25.94 28.40 -5.93
N LEU A 63 24.78 27.73 -6.07
CA LEU A 63 24.62 26.60 -6.97
C LEU A 63 24.50 27.04 -8.42
N SER A 64 25.17 26.31 -9.31
CA SER A 64 24.96 26.46 -10.75
C SER A 64 23.57 25.96 -11.14
N ARG A 65 22.79 26.82 -11.79
CA ARG A 65 21.44 26.50 -12.29
C ARG A 65 21.44 25.55 -13.50
N SER A 66 22.60 25.19 -14.05
CA SER A 66 22.73 24.24 -15.17
C SER A 66 23.23 22.85 -14.76
N GLN A 67 24.14 22.78 -13.78
CA GLN A 67 24.76 21.51 -13.36
C GLN A 67 24.09 20.93 -12.11
N ASN A 68 23.68 21.78 -11.16
CA ASN A 68 23.20 21.34 -9.85
C ASN A 68 21.66 21.45 -9.74
N THR A 69 20.95 21.18 -10.83
CA THR A 69 19.47 21.32 -10.89
C THR A 69 18.75 20.42 -9.90
N VAL A 70 19.24 19.19 -9.71
CA VAL A 70 18.70 18.22 -8.75
C VAL A 70 18.82 18.75 -7.32
N PHE A 71 19.99 19.26 -6.94
CA PHE A 71 20.21 19.79 -5.60
C PHE A 71 19.39 21.07 -5.35
N CYS A 72 19.30 21.97 -6.33
CA CYS A 72 18.37 23.11 -6.28
C CYS A 72 16.92 22.64 -6.08
N GLY A 73 16.50 21.57 -6.76
CA GLY A 73 15.19 20.95 -6.58
C GLY A 73 14.95 20.43 -5.17
N LYS A 74 15.92 19.70 -4.59
CA LYS A 74 15.86 19.22 -3.19
C LYS A 74 15.67 20.38 -2.21
N ILE A 75 16.42 21.48 -2.39
CA ILE A 75 16.30 22.68 -1.55
C ILE A 75 14.89 23.29 -1.66
N LEU A 76 14.35 23.44 -2.87
CA LEU A 76 13.02 23.98 -3.09
C LEU A 76 11.91 23.09 -2.50
N VAL A 77 12.03 21.76 -2.64
CA VAL A 77 11.11 20.78 -2.05
C VAL A 77 11.17 20.84 -0.53
N PHE A 78 12.36 20.93 0.06
CA PHE A 78 12.53 21.10 1.50
C PHE A 78 11.86 22.39 2.00
N LEU A 79 12.06 23.53 1.32
CA LEU A 79 11.39 24.78 1.66
C LEU A 79 9.86 24.64 1.57
N ALA A 80 9.35 24.03 0.51
CA ALA A 80 7.90 23.80 0.34
C ALA A 80 7.33 22.85 1.40
N LYS A 81 8.10 21.87 1.88
CA LYS A 81 7.72 21.02 3.01
C LYS A 81 7.72 21.84 4.30
N LEU A 82 8.77 22.62 4.56
CA LEU A 82 8.99 23.33 5.82
C LEU A 82 7.94 24.41 6.08
N PHE A 83 7.60 25.20 5.05
CA PHE A 83 6.68 26.32 5.15
C PHE A 83 5.22 25.87 4.95
N PRO A 84 4.28 26.24 5.85
CA PRO A 84 2.85 26.05 5.59
C PRO A 84 2.43 26.71 4.28
N LEU A 85 1.46 26.11 3.57
CA LEU A 85 0.97 26.60 2.27
C LEU A 85 0.43 28.04 2.33
N SER A 86 -0.03 28.48 3.49
CA SER A 86 -0.54 29.83 3.70
C SER A 86 0.52 30.85 4.10
N GLU A 87 1.78 30.42 4.30
CA GLU A 87 2.83 31.37 4.64
C GLU A 87 3.20 32.25 3.44
N ARG A 88 3.15 33.56 3.66
CA ARG A 88 3.40 34.56 2.62
C ARG A 88 4.77 34.43 1.93
N SER A 89 5.79 33.90 2.62
CA SER A 89 7.13 33.70 2.05
C SER A 89 7.16 32.63 0.94
N GLY A 90 6.23 31.67 0.96
CA GLY A 90 6.07 30.65 -0.07
C GLY A 90 5.15 31.06 -1.21
N LEU A 91 4.58 32.27 -1.17
CA LEU A 91 3.57 32.73 -2.12
C LEU A 91 4.08 33.93 -2.92
N ASN A 92 4.06 33.84 -4.25
CA ASN A 92 4.29 34.98 -5.13
C ASN A 92 3.03 35.88 -5.17
N ILE A 93 2.72 36.59 -4.09
CA ILE A 93 1.47 37.37 -3.95
C ILE A 93 1.35 38.44 -5.04
N ILE A 94 2.44 39.19 -5.28
CA ILE A 94 2.48 40.30 -6.24
C ILE A 94 2.35 39.81 -7.69
N SER A 95 2.53 38.51 -7.93
CA SER A 95 2.47 37.90 -9.27
C SER A 95 3.57 38.43 -10.20
N GLU A 96 4.76 38.65 -9.66
CA GLU A 96 5.92 39.05 -10.47
C GLU A 96 6.37 37.90 -11.38
N PHE A 97 6.75 38.26 -12.60
CA PHE A 97 7.28 37.33 -13.58
C PHE A 97 8.79 37.14 -13.39
N ASN A 98 9.28 35.92 -13.62
CA ASN A 98 10.71 35.65 -13.61
C ASN A 98 11.37 36.14 -14.90
N SER A 99 11.88 37.38 -14.88
CA SER A 99 12.58 37.98 -16.02
C SER A 99 14.01 37.45 -16.24
N GLU A 100 14.59 36.73 -15.27
CA GLU A 100 15.97 36.21 -15.36
C GLU A 100 16.09 35.00 -16.29
N ASN A 101 15.00 34.27 -16.57
CA ASN A 101 15.05 33.11 -17.44
C ASN A 101 14.98 33.53 -18.92
N ILE A 102 16.13 33.97 -19.45
CA ILE A 102 16.27 34.40 -20.84
C ILE A 102 16.56 33.21 -21.74
N THR A 103 15.78 33.06 -22.81
CA THR A 103 16.06 32.14 -23.91
C THR A 103 17.00 32.84 -24.88
N LEU A 104 18.28 32.44 -24.88
CA LEU A 104 19.28 32.99 -25.79
C LEU A 104 19.21 32.26 -27.13
N PHE A 105 19.07 33.00 -28.22
CA PHE A 105 19.05 32.47 -29.59
C PHE A 105 19.91 33.35 -30.50
N SER A 106 20.32 32.81 -31.65
CA SER A 106 21.16 33.56 -32.59
C SER A 106 20.34 34.68 -33.24
N SER A 107 20.54 35.91 -32.77
CA SER A 107 20.17 37.13 -33.49
C SER A 107 21.46 37.71 -34.07
N GLU A 108 21.41 38.34 -35.25
CA GLU A 108 22.58 38.99 -35.88
C GLU A 108 23.29 40.00 -34.97
N ASP A 109 22.63 40.45 -33.89
CA ASP A 109 23.14 41.36 -32.86
C ASP A 109 24.01 40.69 -31.77
N TYR A 110 24.08 39.36 -31.71
CA TYR A 110 24.89 38.62 -30.74
C TYR A 110 26.06 37.90 -31.41
N LYS A 111 27.16 38.64 -31.66
CA LYS A 111 28.48 38.00 -31.84
C LYS A 111 28.86 37.32 -30.54
N GLY A 112 28.92 35.99 -30.57
CA GLY A 112 29.10 35.14 -29.39
C GLY A 112 30.22 35.62 -28.46
N MET A 113 29.92 35.66 -27.17
CA MET A 113 30.97 35.54 -26.17
C MET A 113 31.52 34.11 -26.29
N PRO A 114 32.84 33.93 -26.45
CA PRO A 114 33.43 32.61 -26.40
C PRO A 114 33.18 32.03 -25.01
N MET A 115 32.56 30.85 -24.95
CA MET A 115 32.64 30.01 -23.77
C MET A 115 34.11 29.81 -23.47
N LYS A 116 34.61 30.46 -22.41
CA LYS A 116 35.95 30.23 -21.90
C LYS A 116 35.91 28.87 -21.19
N GLY A 117 36.01 27.81 -21.97
CA GLY A 117 36.22 26.44 -21.48
C GLY A 117 37.59 26.35 -20.82
N SER A 118 37.61 25.75 -19.63
CA SER A 118 38.80 25.15 -19.06
C SER A 118 39.44 24.16 -20.06
N PRO A 119 40.78 24.10 -20.15
CA PRO A 119 41.45 23.19 -21.08
C PRO A 119 41.57 21.80 -20.43
N ASP A 120 40.60 20.93 -20.68
CA ASP A 120 40.73 19.46 -20.59
C ASP A 120 39.38 18.81 -20.93
N ASP A 121 39.02 18.77 -22.21
CA ASP A 121 38.03 17.82 -22.70
C ASP A 121 38.32 17.55 -24.19
N ASP A 122 39.38 16.78 -24.42
CA ASP A 122 39.62 16.07 -25.68
C ASP A 122 38.53 14.99 -25.81
N LEU A 123 37.40 15.36 -26.40
CA LEU A 123 36.44 14.41 -26.95
C LEU A 123 36.63 14.40 -28.48
N GLU A 124 37.30 13.35 -28.94
CA GLU A 124 37.54 13.03 -30.35
C GLU A 124 36.26 13.19 -31.19
N GLU A 125 36.30 14.13 -32.14
CA GLU A 125 35.36 14.20 -33.25
C GLU A 125 35.54 12.94 -34.12
N GLY A 126 34.63 11.99 -33.96
CA GLY A 126 34.46 10.90 -34.92
C GLY A 126 33.86 11.45 -36.21
N GLU A 127 34.67 11.51 -37.26
CA GLU A 127 34.25 11.73 -38.65
C GLU A 127 33.16 10.73 -39.06
N THR A 128 32.02 11.24 -39.51
CA THR A 128 31.15 10.52 -40.44
C THR A 128 30.89 11.41 -41.64
N ASP A 129 31.80 11.31 -42.61
CA ASP A 129 31.53 11.60 -44.01
C ASP A 129 30.46 10.63 -44.55
N ASP A 130 29.76 11.08 -45.58
CA ASP A 130 28.78 10.36 -46.41
C ASP A 130 27.39 10.06 -45.82
N ILE A 131 26.46 11.01 -46.02
CA ILE A 131 25.21 10.82 -46.81
C ILE A 131 24.84 12.19 -47.42
N SER A 132 25.42 12.48 -48.59
CA SER A 132 24.89 13.44 -49.54
C SER A 132 23.82 12.74 -50.38
N SER A 133 22.54 12.81 -49.99
CA SER A 133 21.38 12.83 -50.92
C SER A 133 20.03 12.53 -50.23
N THR A 134 19.54 13.43 -49.38
CA THR A 134 18.09 13.57 -49.12
C THR A 134 17.81 15.02 -48.75
N ALA A 135 17.04 15.70 -49.61
CA ALA A 135 16.60 17.09 -49.55
C ALA A 135 16.79 17.83 -48.21
N THR A 136 17.84 18.65 -48.11
CA THR A 136 17.96 19.69 -47.09
C THR A 136 16.89 20.75 -47.32
N LEU A 137 15.73 20.61 -46.67
CA LEU A 137 14.78 21.70 -46.54
C LEU A 137 15.40 22.73 -45.58
N SER A 138 16.01 23.78 -46.12
CA SER A 138 16.54 24.87 -45.31
C SER A 138 15.40 25.53 -44.52
N VAL A 139 15.33 25.29 -43.20
CA VAL A 139 14.41 26.05 -42.34
C VAL A 139 14.71 27.54 -42.52
N ASP A 140 13.70 28.28 -42.95
CA ASP A 140 13.80 29.72 -43.20
C ASP A 140 14.28 30.42 -41.92
N TYR A 141 15.38 31.16 -42.01
CA TYR A 141 15.91 31.95 -40.91
C TYR A 141 14.87 32.92 -40.35
N ASN A 142 13.93 33.38 -41.20
CA ASN A 142 12.81 34.20 -40.76
C ASN A 142 11.87 33.45 -39.82
N LEU A 143 11.59 32.17 -40.09
CA LEU A 143 10.76 31.34 -39.20
C LEU A 143 11.46 31.13 -37.86
N TYR A 144 12.76 30.81 -37.87
CA TYR A 144 13.57 30.67 -36.66
C TYR A 144 13.52 31.93 -35.79
N ARG A 145 13.74 33.11 -36.39
CA ARG A 145 13.70 34.39 -35.67
C ARG A 145 12.31 34.69 -35.12
N LYS A 146 11.26 34.52 -35.92
CA LYS A 146 9.86 34.71 -35.49
C LYS A 146 9.53 33.79 -34.32
N PHE A 147 9.86 32.50 -34.44
CA PHE A 147 9.60 31.49 -33.42
C PHE A 147 10.27 31.83 -32.08
N TRP A 148 11.59 32.05 -32.06
CA TRP A 148 12.27 32.32 -30.79
C TRP A 148 11.96 33.70 -30.21
N SER A 149 11.61 34.69 -31.05
CA SER A 149 11.11 35.97 -30.54
C SER A 149 9.78 35.84 -29.78
N LEU A 150 8.97 34.80 -30.06
CA LEU A 150 7.76 34.54 -29.28
C LEU A 150 8.06 34.21 -27.82
N GLN A 151 9.24 33.63 -27.51
CA GLN A 151 9.60 33.34 -26.13
C GLN A 151 9.70 34.57 -25.25
N GLU A 152 10.00 35.74 -25.81
CA GLU A 152 9.98 36.98 -25.04
C GLU A 152 8.56 37.31 -24.55
N TYR A 153 7.54 37.06 -25.37
CA TYR A 153 6.14 37.27 -25.00
C TYR A 153 5.63 36.24 -23.99
N PHE A 154 6.08 34.99 -24.08
CA PHE A 154 5.78 33.96 -23.07
C PHE A 154 6.46 34.27 -21.72
N ARG A 155 7.70 34.77 -21.75
CA ARG A 155 8.43 35.19 -20.54
C ARG A 155 7.81 36.43 -19.90
N GLN A 156 7.41 37.42 -20.70
CA GLN A 156 6.85 38.68 -20.21
C GLN A 156 5.48 38.97 -20.85
N PRO A 157 4.41 38.38 -20.31
CA PRO A 157 3.05 38.55 -20.84
C PRO A 157 2.55 40.01 -20.86
N THR A 158 3.12 40.88 -20.03
CA THR A 158 2.74 42.31 -19.96
C THR A 158 3.05 43.08 -21.24
N LEU A 159 3.98 42.60 -22.07
CA LEU A 159 4.28 43.21 -23.37
C LEU A 159 3.10 43.12 -24.34
N CYS A 160 2.22 42.12 -24.18
CA CYS A 160 1.06 41.92 -25.04
C CYS A 160 0.02 43.05 -24.94
N TYR A 161 0.07 43.90 -23.90
CA TYR A 161 -0.82 45.07 -23.80
C TYR A 161 -0.33 46.29 -24.61
N ASN A 162 0.90 46.27 -25.12
CA ASN A 162 1.40 47.32 -26.00
C ASN A 162 0.97 47.06 -27.45
N LYS A 163 0.43 48.08 -28.13
CA LYS A 163 -0.08 47.99 -29.51
C LYS A 163 0.95 47.48 -30.53
N VAL A 164 2.22 47.87 -30.42
CA VAL A 164 3.28 47.46 -31.37
C VAL A 164 3.63 45.99 -31.16
N HIS A 165 3.92 45.63 -29.92
CA HIS A 165 4.23 44.25 -29.53
C HIS A 165 3.06 43.30 -29.79
N TRP A 166 1.81 43.75 -29.59
CA TRP A 166 0.63 42.95 -29.89
C TRP A 166 0.53 42.61 -31.38
N ARG A 167 0.75 43.58 -32.28
CA ARG A 167 0.74 43.32 -33.73
C ARG A 167 1.85 42.35 -34.13
N GLN A 168 3.03 42.50 -33.54
CA GLN A 168 4.15 41.60 -33.79
C GLN A 168 3.85 40.18 -33.27
N PHE A 169 3.37 40.05 -32.04
CA PHE A 169 2.97 38.80 -31.44
C PHE A 169 1.90 38.08 -32.25
N THR A 170 0.83 38.77 -32.64
CA THR A 170 -0.27 38.18 -33.44
C THR A 170 0.20 37.72 -34.82
N SER A 171 1.04 38.50 -35.49
CA SER A 171 1.67 38.11 -36.77
C SER A 171 2.55 36.88 -36.61
N TYR A 172 3.49 36.89 -35.66
CA TYR A 172 4.43 35.77 -35.47
C TYR A 172 3.74 34.50 -35.00
N SER A 173 2.74 34.63 -34.13
CA SER A 173 1.92 33.50 -33.67
C SER A 173 1.14 32.87 -34.82
N SER A 174 0.56 33.69 -35.70
CA SER A 174 -0.19 33.19 -36.87
C SER A 174 0.71 32.42 -37.82
N ASP A 175 1.93 32.92 -38.07
CA ASP A 175 2.92 32.24 -38.91
C ASP A 175 3.34 30.89 -38.30
N VAL A 176 3.68 30.86 -37.00
CA VAL A 176 4.11 29.63 -36.32
C VAL A 176 2.99 28.60 -36.22
N LEU A 177 1.76 29.00 -35.87
CA LEU A 177 0.61 28.09 -35.80
C LEU A 177 0.22 27.56 -37.19
N SER A 178 0.38 28.37 -38.24
CA SER A 178 0.19 27.92 -39.63
C SER A 178 1.22 26.86 -40.03
N VAL A 179 2.48 27.00 -39.60
CA VAL A 179 3.51 25.97 -39.80
C VAL A 179 3.14 24.69 -39.05
N PHE A 180 2.68 24.77 -37.80
CA PHE A 180 2.23 23.58 -37.06
C PHE A 180 1.03 22.89 -37.70
N GLY A 181 0.10 23.64 -38.27
CA GLY A 181 -1.06 23.08 -38.98
C GLY A 181 -0.72 22.48 -40.35
N SER A 182 0.28 23.03 -41.05
CA SER A 182 0.72 22.50 -42.35
C SER A 182 1.66 21.30 -42.23
N PHE A 183 2.50 21.27 -41.20
CA PHE A 183 3.44 20.19 -40.94
C PHE A 183 2.79 19.12 -40.06
N LYS A 184 2.11 18.12 -40.64
CA LYS A 184 1.49 17.03 -39.86
C LYS A 184 2.55 16.03 -39.37
N LEU A 185 2.44 15.59 -38.12
CA LEU A 185 3.31 14.55 -37.55
C LEU A 185 2.81 13.17 -37.98
N ASP A 186 3.72 12.30 -38.41
CA ASP A 186 3.43 10.88 -38.62
C ASP A 186 3.51 10.15 -37.26
N ASP A 187 2.47 9.39 -36.91
CA ASP A 187 2.32 8.62 -35.66
C ASP A 187 3.51 7.69 -35.32
N ILE A 188 4.32 7.35 -36.31
CA ILE A 188 5.29 6.25 -36.27
C ILE A 188 6.55 6.59 -35.44
N LYS A 189 6.93 7.86 -35.30
CA LYS A 189 8.18 8.25 -34.62
C LYS A 189 8.00 8.62 -33.14
N SER A 190 6.79 8.98 -32.72
CA SER A 190 6.51 9.42 -31.34
C SER A 190 6.25 8.28 -30.35
N ALA A 191 6.00 7.07 -30.85
CA ALA A 191 5.68 5.90 -30.02
C ALA A 191 6.89 5.29 -29.29
N GLN A 192 8.11 5.72 -29.61
CA GLN A 192 9.35 5.11 -29.09
C GLN A 192 9.90 5.77 -27.83
N TRP A 193 8.99 6.26 -26.96
CA TRP A 193 9.29 6.63 -25.57
C TRP A 193 8.44 5.82 -24.57
N THR A 194 7.96 4.65 -24.96
CA THR A 194 7.75 3.58 -23.97
C THR A 194 9.12 3.24 -23.41
N LEU A 195 9.40 3.65 -22.18
CA LEU A 195 10.54 3.16 -21.41
C LEU A 195 10.56 1.63 -21.56
N PRO A 196 11.56 1.03 -22.24
CA PRO A 196 11.74 -0.40 -22.17
C PRO A 196 12.07 -0.67 -20.71
N GLU A 197 11.24 -1.47 -20.03
CA GLU A 197 11.50 -1.94 -18.66
C GLU A 197 12.90 -2.59 -18.53
N ASP A 198 13.48 -3.02 -19.66
CA ASP A 198 14.80 -3.64 -19.77
C ASP A 198 15.98 -2.67 -20.07
N ALA A 199 15.75 -1.38 -20.31
CA ALA A 199 16.81 -0.41 -20.61
C ALA A 199 17.49 0.20 -19.37
N ALA A 200 17.04 -0.14 -18.16
CA ALA A 200 17.74 0.21 -16.92
C ALA A 200 19.06 -0.57 -16.74
N ALA A 201 19.28 -1.62 -17.52
CA ALA A 201 20.45 -2.50 -17.41
C ALA A 201 21.65 -2.09 -18.29
N LEU A 202 21.49 -1.14 -19.22
CA LEU A 202 22.59 -0.65 -20.07
C LEU A 202 22.92 0.80 -19.72
N SER A 203 24.01 0.94 -18.98
CA SER A 203 24.78 2.15 -18.70
C SER A 203 24.68 3.24 -19.78
N GLY A 204 23.65 4.08 -19.68
CA GLY A 204 23.52 5.35 -20.37
C GLY A 204 22.64 6.25 -19.53
N LYS A 205 23.23 7.19 -18.79
CA LYS A 205 22.48 8.22 -18.05
C LYS A 205 21.46 8.82 -19.03
N SER A 206 20.16 8.69 -18.78
CA SER A 206 19.15 9.40 -19.57
C SER A 206 19.45 10.90 -19.50
N VAL A 207 19.95 11.48 -20.58
CA VAL A 207 20.31 12.90 -20.61
C VAL A 207 19.02 13.71 -20.70
N TYR A 208 18.68 14.40 -19.61
CA TYR A 208 17.52 15.27 -19.55
C TYR A 208 17.88 16.70 -19.94
N PHE A 209 17.20 17.25 -20.95
CA PHE A 209 17.40 18.63 -21.39
C PHE A 209 16.45 19.57 -20.63
N ALA A 210 17.01 20.34 -19.69
CA ALA A 210 16.23 21.27 -18.86
C ALA A 210 15.82 22.58 -19.56
N LYS A 211 16.46 22.92 -20.70
CA LYS A 211 16.19 24.14 -21.47
C LYS A 211 16.07 23.82 -22.95
N TYR A 212 15.42 24.72 -23.68
CA TYR A 212 15.30 24.67 -25.13
C TYR A 212 16.65 24.70 -25.83
N LEU A 213 16.78 23.94 -26.92
CA LEU A 213 17.97 23.89 -27.76
C LEU A 213 17.79 24.87 -28.92
N THR A 214 18.18 26.12 -28.70
CA THR A 214 17.92 27.23 -29.63
C THR A 214 18.80 27.22 -30.90
N SER A 215 19.35 26.07 -31.31
CA SER A 215 20.18 25.99 -32.52
C SER A 215 19.31 26.04 -33.79
N GLN A 216 19.71 26.86 -34.76
CA GLN A 216 18.98 26.99 -36.03
C GLN A 216 18.86 25.66 -36.78
N LYS A 217 19.91 24.83 -36.74
CA LYS A 217 19.94 23.53 -37.43
C LYS A 217 19.02 22.50 -36.78
N LEU A 218 18.70 22.67 -35.50
CA LEU A 218 17.87 21.73 -34.73
C LEU A 218 16.39 22.04 -34.81
N LEU A 219 15.99 23.26 -35.21
CA LEU A 219 14.59 23.65 -35.20
C LEU A 219 13.71 22.72 -36.04
N GLU A 220 14.19 22.21 -37.17
CA GLU A 220 13.43 21.22 -37.97
C GLU A 220 13.15 19.93 -37.18
N LEU A 221 14.18 19.42 -36.52
CA LEU A 221 14.09 18.21 -35.70
C LEU A 221 13.16 18.45 -34.50
N GLU A 222 13.27 19.61 -33.85
CA GLU A 222 12.38 20.00 -32.75
C GLU A 222 10.92 20.15 -33.23
N LEU A 223 10.67 20.74 -34.41
CA LEU A 223 9.32 20.83 -34.98
C LEU A 223 8.73 19.46 -35.34
N SER A 224 9.58 18.46 -35.60
CA SER A 224 9.17 17.06 -35.80
C SER A 224 8.90 16.29 -34.50
N ASP A 225 9.31 16.84 -33.34
CA ASP A 225 9.03 16.24 -32.05
C ASP A 225 7.63 16.66 -31.53
N SER A 226 6.79 15.67 -31.29
CA SER A 226 5.48 15.82 -30.65
C SER A 226 5.55 16.53 -29.29
N ASN A 227 6.56 16.24 -28.46
CA ASN A 227 6.66 16.83 -27.13
C ASN A 227 7.01 18.32 -27.21
N PHE A 228 7.95 18.67 -28.09
CA PHE A 228 8.29 20.06 -28.35
C PHE A 228 7.08 20.88 -28.80
N ARG A 229 6.27 20.35 -29.72
CA ARG A 229 5.01 21.01 -30.12
C ARG A 229 4.06 21.19 -28.94
N ARG A 230 3.88 20.15 -28.11
CA ARG A 230 3.06 20.23 -26.89
C ARG A 230 3.55 21.34 -25.96
N TYR A 231 4.86 21.47 -25.75
CA TYR A 231 5.42 22.53 -24.90
C TYR A 231 5.04 23.93 -25.39
N VAL A 232 5.19 24.18 -26.69
CA VAL A 232 4.88 25.48 -27.30
C VAL A 232 3.37 25.76 -27.27
N LEU A 233 2.54 24.77 -27.65
CA LEU A 233 1.08 24.92 -27.67
C LEU A 233 0.52 25.12 -26.25
N VAL A 234 1.05 24.42 -25.25
CA VAL A 234 0.68 24.63 -23.84
C VAL A 234 1.10 26.03 -23.35
N GLN A 235 2.29 26.53 -23.74
CA GLN A 235 2.68 27.91 -23.44
C GLN A 235 1.73 28.94 -24.05
N PHE A 236 1.24 28.70 -25.28
CA PHE A 236 0.18 29.52 -25.86
C PHE A 236 -1.09 29.51 -25.01
N LEU A 237 -1.55 28.34 -24.56
CA LEU A 237 -2.74 28.24 -23.72
C LEU A 237 -2.59 28.97 -22.38
N ILE A 238 -1.44 28.79 -21.70
CA ILE A 238 -1.14 29.46 -20.43
C ILE A 238 -1.14 31.00 -20.63
N LEU A 239 -0.47 31.49 -21.68
CA LEU A 239 -0.44 32.92 -21.98
C LEU A 239 -1.85 33.46 -22.29
N ILE A 240 -2.61 32.76 -23.14
CA ILE A 240 -3.97 33.15 -23.52
C ILE A 240 -4.88 33.20 -22.28
N GLN A 241 -4.83 32.19 -21.41
CA GLN A 241 -5.60 32.17 -20.18
C GLN A 241 -5.20 33.32 -19.26
N TYR A 242 -3.90 33.59 -19.11
CA TYR A 242 -3.43 34.75 -18.34
C TYR A 242 -3.99 36.06 -18.90
N LEU A 243 -4.00 36.25 -20.22
CA LEU A 243 -4.52 37.47 -20.85
C LEU A 243 -6.03 37.65 -20.62
N GLN A 244 -6.81 36.57 -20.56
CA GLN A 244 -8.24 36.59 -20.27
C GLN A 244 -8.56 36.71 -18.76
N SER A 245 -7.66 36.23 -17.90
CA SER A 245 -7.89 36.15 -16.46
C SER A 245 -7.81 37.51 -15.77
N THR A 246 -8.68 37.74 -14.80
CA THR A 246 -8.56 38.86 -13.85
C THR A 246 -7.54 38.51 -12.79
N VAL A 247 -6.55 39.37 -12.57
CA VAL A 247 -5.52 39.19 -11.54
C VAL A 247 -5.44 40.47 -10.72
N ARG A 248 -5.48 40.36 -9.39
CA ARG A 248 -5.55 41.48 -8.44
C ARG A 248 -4.48 42.55 -8.64
N PHE A 249 -3.29 42.16 -9.09
CA PHE A 249 -2.13 43.05 -9.28
C PHE A 249 -1.91 43.49 -10.74
N LYS A 250 -2.85 43.20 -11.66
CA LYS A 250 -2.84 43.82 -13.00
C LYS A 250 -3.19 45.31 -12.88
N GLN A 251 -2.53 46.14 -13.67
CA GLN A 251 -2.86 47.57 -13.76
C GLN A 251 -4.17 47.77 -14.52
N GLU A 252 -4.92 48.84 -14.21
CA GLU A 252 -6.18 49.20 -14.92
C GLU A 252 -5.96 49.43 -16.43
N SER A 253 -4.72 49.71 -16.86
CA SER A 253 -4.31 49.86 -18.26
C SER A 253 -4.14 48.53 -19.01
N GLN A 254 -4.08 47.39 -18.30
CA GLN A 254 -3.84 46.06 -18.86
C GLN A 254 -5.15 45.35 -19.20
N VAL A 255 -5.93 45.98 -20.08
CA VAL A 255 -7.21 45.46 -20.56
C VAL A 255 -7.11 45.21 -22.06
N LEU A 256 -7.67 44.09 -22.51
CA LEU A 256 -7.75 43.76 -23.93
C LEU A 256 -8.92 44.49 -24.59
N THR A 257 -8.74 44.89 -25.85
CA THR A 257 -9.88 45.35 -26.67
C THR A 257 -10.79 44.18 -27.05
N GLU A 258 -12.00 44.49 -27.52
CA GLU A 258 -12.95 43.47 -27.98
C GLU A 258 -12.38 42.67 -29.17
N GLU A 259 -11.76 43.34 -30.14
CA GLU A 259 -11.05 42.70 -31.26
C GLU A 259 -9.96 41.74 -30.78
N GLN A 260 -9.13 42.17 -29.82
CA GLN A 260 -8.10 41.31 -29.23
C GLN A 260 -8.70 40.10 -28.52
N SER A 261 -9.80 40.30 -27.79
CA SER A 261 -10.49 39.22 -27.09
C SER A 261 -11.07 38.17 -28.04
N THR A 262 -11.62 38.60 -29.19
CA THR A 262 -12.08 37.67 -30.23
C THR A 262 -10.92 36.90 -30.87
N TRP A 263 -9.80 37.57 -31.17
CA TRP A 263 -8.60 36.91 -31.69
C TRP A 263 -8.10 35.85 -30.71
N VAL A 264 -8.02 36.18 -29.41
CA VAL A 264 -7.58 35.22 -28.38
C VAL A 264 -8.48 33.99 -28.32
N LYS A 265 -9.81 34.14 -28.39
CA LYS A 265 -10.76 33.00 -28.41
C LYS A 265 -10.58 32.11 -29.66
N ASN A 266 -10.38 32.74 -30.82
CA ASN A 266 -10.16 32.02 -32.07
C ASN A 266 -8.84 31.25 -32.04
N THR A 267 -7.76 31.90 -31.60
CA THR A 267 -6.44 31.28 -31.45
C THR A 267 -6.46 30.17 -30.41
N MET A 268 -7.14 30.33 -29.28
CA MET A 268 -7.31 29.27 -28.28
C MET A 268 -7.97 28.02 -28.90
N SER A 269 -9.03 28.22 -29.68
CA SER A 269 -9.73 27.12 -30.36
C SER A 269 -8.85 26.42 -31.39
N LEU A 270 -8.01 27.19 -32.11
CA LEU A 270 -7.03 26.64 -33.05
C LEU A 270 -5.95 25.81 -32.33
N VAL A 271 -5.42 26.31 -31.21
CA VAL A 271 -4.38 25.62 -30.42
C VAL A 271 -4.90 24.31 -29.84
N TYR A 272 -6.15 24.25 -29.36
CA TYR A 272 -6.76 22.99 -28.92
C TYR A 272 -6.87 21.97 -30.07
N LYS A 273 -7.29 22.40 -31.27
CA LYS A 273 -7.34 21.51 -32.45
C LYS A 273 -5.95 20.96 -32.80
N LEU A 274 -4.92 21.81 -32.78
CA LEU A 274 -3.55 21.38 -33.05
C LEU A 274 -3.01 20.42 -31.98
N LEU A 275 -3.41 20.59 -30.71
CA LEU A 275 -3.08 19.66 -29.64
C LEU A 275 -3.78 18.30 -29.82
N GLU A 276 -5.05 18.30 -30.21
CA GLU A 276 -5.81 17.08 -30.52
C GLU A 276 -5.20 16.31 -31.70
N GLU A 277 -4.66 17.02 -32.69
CA GLU A 277 -3.93 16.46 -33.83
C GLU A 277 -2.49 16.00 -33.49
N THR A 278 -1.97 16.29 -32.29
CA THR A 278 -0.59 15.95 -31.91
C THR A 278 -0.50 14.61 -31.16
N PRO A 279 0.06 13.54 -31.76
CA PRO A 279 0.25 12.24 -31.08
C PRO A 279 1.31 12.31 -29.97
N PRO A 280 1.40 11.32 -29.05
CA PRO A 280 0.48 10.21 -28.81
C PRO A 280 -0.74 10.59 -27.94
N ASP A 281 -1.94 10.12 -28.27
CA ASP A 281 -3.20 10.45 -27.57
C ASP A 281 -3.42 11.97 -27.41
N GLY A 282 -3.52 12.69 -28.54
CA GLY A 282 -3.73 14.14 -28.55
C GLY A 282 -5.06 14.56 -27.91
N VAL A 283 -6.13 13.78 -28.09
CA VAL A 283 -7.46 14.07 -27.54
C VAL A 283 -7.46 13.95 -26.01
N GLY A 284 -6.90 12.87 -25.46
CA GLY A 284 -6.76 12.71 -24.01
C GLY A 284 -5.85 13.79 -23.41
N PHE A 285 -4.73 14.09 -24.06
CA PHE A 285 -3.83 15.16 -23.62
C PHE A 285 -4.53 16.53 -23.60
N ALA A 286 -5.24 16.91 -24.67
CA ALA A 286 -5.98 18.17 -24.75
C ALA A 286 -7.06 18.27 -23.66
N ALA A 287 -7.78 17.18 -23.38
CA ALA A 287 -8.77 17.12 -22.30
C ALA A 287 -8.13 17.33 -20.92
N ASN A 288 -6.98 16.69 -20.67
CA ASN A 288 -6.23 16.84 -19.42
C ASN A 288 -5.72 18.28 -19.23
N ILE A 289 -5.14 18.88 -20.27
CA ILE A 289 -4.69 20.28 -20.21
C ILE A 289 -5.87 21.21 -19.95
N LYS A 290 -7.01 21.01 -20.65
CA LYS A 290 -8.22 21.79 -20.40
C LYS A 290 -8.69 21.68 -18.95
N HIS A 291 -8.65 20.50 -18.36
CA HIS A 291 -8.99 20.29 -16.95
C HIS A 291 -8.01 20.98 -16.00
N ILE A 292 -6.70 20.93 -16.28
CA ILE A 292 -5.66 21.61 -15.49
C ILE A 292 -5.88 23.12 -15.52
N LEU A 293 -6.11 23.69 -16.71
CA LEU A 293 -6.36 25.13 -16.89
C LEU A 293 -7.65 25.58 -16.19
N GLN A 294 -8.72 24.77 -16.22
CA GLN A 294 -9.92 25.02 -15.41
C GLN A 294 -9.61 25.00 -13.90
N ARG A 295 -8.75 24.08 -13.45
CA ARG A 295 -8.33 24.04 -12.05
C ARG A 295 -7.50 25.27 -11.64
N GLU A 296 -6.69 25.80 -12.55
CA GLU A 296 -5.92 27.03 -12.34
C GLU A 296 -6.81 28.25 -12.08
N GLU A 297 -8.04 28.28 -12.60
CA GLU A 297 -9.00 29.36 -12.29
C GLU A 297 -9.33 29.42 -10.80
N PHE A 298 -9.50 28.27 -10.14
CA PHE A 298 -9.71 28.23 -8.68
C PHE A 298 -8.49 28.76 -7.92
N TRP A 299 -7.28 28.44 -8.38
CA TRP A 299 -6.04 28.94 -7.77
C TRP A 299 -5.91 30.45 -7.95
N ASN A 300 -6.25 30.97 -9.13
CA ASN A 300 -6.26 32.40 -9.40
C ASN A 300 -7.28 33.13 -8.53
N THR A 301 -8.50 32.60 -8.38
CA THR A 301 -9.52 33.16 -7.48
C THR A 301 -9.05 33.17 -6.02
N TRP A 302 -8.53 32.05 -5.52
CA TRP A 302 -7.97 31.96 -4.15
C TRP A 302 -6.85 32.98 -3.92
N LYS A 303 -5.98 33.17 -4.90
CA LYS A 303 -4.91 34.18 -4.84
C LYS A 303 -5.44 35.61 -4.87
N ASN A 304 -6.45 35.88 -5.68
CA ASN A 304 -7.11 37.19 -5.74
C ASN A 304 -7.80 37.55 -4.41
N GLU A 305 -8.34 36.56 -3.69
CA GLU A 305 -8.88 36.72 -2.34
C GLU A 305 -7.81 36.99 -1.27
N GLY A 306 -6.52 36.95 -1.64
CA GLY A 306 -5.40 37.20 -0.74
C GLY A 306 -4.85 35.95 -0.07
N CYS A 307 -5.03 34.79 -0.71
CA CYS A 307 -4.53 33.49 -0.25
C CYS A 307 -4.99 33.15 1.17
N PRO A 308 -6.32 33.04 1.43
CA PRO A 308 -6.80 32.69 2.75
C PRO A 308 -6.23 31.34 3.19
N ASP A 309 -5.88 31.23 4.48
CA ASP A 309 -5.41 29.97 5.06
C ASP A 309 -6.37 28.84 4.70
N PHE A 310 -5.83 27.76 4.16
CA PHE A 310 -6.57 26.52 4.07
C PHE A 310 -6.92 26.14 5.50
N LYS A 311 -8.15 26.43 5.92
CA LYS A 311 -8.70 25.90 7.16
C LYS A 311 -8.47 24.41 7.05
N GLU A 312 -7.65 23.85 7.96
CA GLU A 312 -7.51 22.42 8.07
C GLU A 312 -8.92 21.86 7.95
N ALA A 313 -9.18 21.08 6.90
CA ALA A 313 -10.35 20.24 6.89
C ALA A 313 -10.19 19.49 8.20
N LYS A 314 -11.01 19.86 9.20
CA LYS A 314 -10.90 19.31 10.55
C LYS A 314 -10.65 17.84 10.31
N PRO A 315 -9.52 17.27 10.77
CA PRO A 315 -9.29 15.85 10.59
C PRO A 315 -10.61 15.24 11.02
N VAL A 316 -11.27 14.52 10.11
CA VAL A 316 -12.51 13.82 10.46
C VAL A 316 -12.05 13.05 11.67
N ASP A 317 -12.47 13.50 12.86
CA ASP A 317 -12.05 12.90 14.10
C ASP A 317 -12.50 11.47 13.86
N ILE A 318 -11.55 10.57 13.62
CA ILE A 318 -11.82 9.16 13.70
C ILE A 318 -12.09 9.08 15.19
N VAL A 319 -13.36 9.26 15.55
CA VAL A 319 -13.89 8.99 16.86
C VAL A 319 -13.64 7.50 16.98
N LYS A 320 -12.42 7.15 17.41
CA LYS A 320 -12.21 5.94 18.15
C LYS A 320 -13.18 6.11 19.30
N GLU A 321 -14.33 5.45 19.20
CA GLU A 321 -15.26 5.29 20.31
C GLU A 321 -14.49 4.60 21.43
N GLY A 322 -13.67 5.36 22.14
CA GLY A 322 -13.03 4.96 23.35
C GLY A 322 -14.16 4.78 24.33
N ARG A 323 -14.58 3.53 24.55
CA ARG A 323 -15.56 3.19 25.57
C ARG A 323 -15.22 3.98 26.83
N PRO A 324 -16.16 4.73 27.41
CA PRO A 324 -15.88 5.54 28.58
C PRO A 324 -15.29 4.63 29.66
N LYS A 325 -14.06 4.90 30.09
CA LYS A 325 -13.41 4.16 31.18
C LYS A 325 -14.28 4.36 32.42
N ARG A 326 -15.06 3.34 32.78
CA ARG A 326 -15.86 3.33 34.00
C ARG A 326 -14.88 3.46 35.17
N LYS A 327 -15.19 4.34 36.12
CA LYS A 327 -14.35 4.50 37.31
C LYS A 327 -14.42 3.21 38.10
N LEU A 328 -13.28 2.67 38.54
CA LEU A 328 -13.20 1.42 39.30
C LEU A 328 -14.17 1.39 40.51
N GLY A 329 -14.41 2.56 41.13
CA GLY A 329 -15.37 2.70 42.23
C GLY A 329 -16.83 2.37 41.86
N ASP A 330 -17.26 2.65 40.62
CA ASP A 330 -18.61 2.34 40.16
C ASP A 330 -18.75 0.83 39.86
N GLU A 331 -17.68 0.21 39.37
CA GLU A 331 -17.63 -1.25 39.12
C GLU A 331 -17.69 -2.04 40.42
N ILE A 332 -16.98 -1.60 41.46
CA ILE A 332 -17.02 -2.22 42.80
C ILE A 332 -18.41 -2.08 43.43
N LYS A 333 -19.04 -0.90 43.33
CA LYS A 333 -20.42 -0.70 43.82
C LYS A 333 -21.43 -1.59 43.11
N ALA A 334 -21.33 -1.70 41.78
CA ALA A 334 -22.20 -2.57 41.00
C ALA A 334 -21.97 -4.06 41.31
N ALA A 335 -20.73 -4.47 41.59
CA ALA A 335 -20.43 -5.84 41.97
C ALA A 335 -20.97 -6.19 43.37
N LEU A 336 -20.80 -5.30 44.34
CA LEU A 336 -21.35 -5.48 45.69
C LEU A 336 -22.89 -5.60 45.65
N ALA A 337 -23.56 -4.75 44.86
CA ALA A 337 -25.02 -4.81 44.68
C ALA A 337 -25.48 -6.16 44.11
N ASN A 338 -24.67 -6.77 43.24
CA ASN A 338 -24.94 -8.07 42.63
C ASN A 338 -24.36 -9.26 43.43
N LYS A 339 -23.86 -9.04 44.67
CA LYS A 339 -23.16 -10.05 45.48
C LYS A 339 -22.00 -10.73 44.76
N LYS A 340 -21.35 -10.03 43.82
CA LYS A 340 -20.20 -10.52 43.07
C LYS A 340 -18.90 -9.96 43.65
N VAL A 341 -17.87 -10.79 43.65
CA VAL A 341 -16.53 -10.42 44.10
C VAL A 341 -15.67 -10.03 42.90
N ILE A 342 -14.99 -8.87 42.99
CA ILE A 342 -14.00 -8.39 42.01
C ILE A 342 -12.62 -8.41 42.67
N LEU A 343 -11.71 -9.24 42.16
CA LEU A 343 -10.31 -9.40 42.56
C LEU A 343 -9.31 -8.84 41.52
N GLY A 344 -9.74 -7.90 40.66
CA GLY A 344 -8.88 -7.15 39.74
C GLY A 344 -8.48 -7.90 38.45
N ASN A 345 -8.41 -9.23 38.48
CA ASN A 345 -8.21 -10.08 37.29
C ASN A 345 -9.53 -10.76 36.88
N ALA A 346 -9.82 -10.78 35.57
CA ALA A 346 -11.03 -11.38 35.01
C ALA A 346 -11.20 -12.86 35.38
N GLU A 347 -10.12 -13.65 35.33
CA GLU A 347 -10.19 -15.07 35.71
C GLU A 347 -10.42 -15.27 37.20
N MET A 348 -9.86 -14.39 38.03
CA MET A 348 -10.07 -14.43 39.48
C MET A 348 -11.51 -14.03 39.84
N ASN A 349 -12.06 -13.01 39.16
CA ASN A 349 -13.48 -12.66 39.26
C ASN A 349 -14.36 -13.83 38.84
N ARG A 350 -14.02 -14.55 37.77
CA ARG A 350 -14.78 -15.71 37.32
C ARG A 350 -14.77 -16.79 38.40
N LEU A 351 -13.58 -17.19 38.86
CA LEU A 351 -13.43 -18.28 39.83
C LEU A 351 -14.18 -18.03 41.14
N TRP A 352 -14.07 -16.81 41.68
CA TRP A 352 -14.70 -16.44 42.94
C TRP A 352 -16.23 -16.27 42.85
N ASN A 353 -16.77 -16.16 41.64
CA ASN A 353 -18.21 -16.06 41.40
C ASN A 353 -18.83 -17.35 40.84
N LEU A 354 -18.07 -18.45 40.68
CA LEU A 354 -18.59 -19.73 40.21
C LEU A 354 -19.54 -20.38 41.21
N CYS A 355 -19.16 -20.41 42.49
CA CYS A 355 -19.99 -20.88 43.58
C CYS A 355 -19.69 -20.03 44.82
N PRO A 356 -20.68 -19.38 45.43
CA PRO A 356 -20.48 -18.62 46.66
C PRO A 356 -20.10 -19.53 47.84
N ASP A 357 -20.59 -20.78 47.85
CA ASP A 357 -20.26 -21.78 48.87
C ASP A 357 -19.58 -23.02 48.26
N ASN A 358 -18.32 -23.25 48.66
CA ASN A 358 -17.52 -24.39 48.20
C ASN A 358 -18.09 -25.74 48.67
N TRP A 359 -18.80 -25.78 49.80
CA TRP A 359 -19.41 -26.99 50.33
C TRP A 359 -20.58 -27.48 49.47
N GLU A 360 -21.42 -26.57 48.99
CA GLU A 360 -22.51 -26.90 48.06
C GLU A 360 -21.94 -27.37 46.71
N ALA A 361 -20.87 -26.73 46.23
CA ALA A 361 -20.17 -27.16 45.02
C ALA A 361 -19.62 -28.59 45.13
N CYS A 362 -19.08 -28.97 46.30
CA CYS A 362 -18.56 -30.32 46.56
C CYS A 362 -19.66 -31.38 46.71
N THR A 363 -20.88 -30.99 47.10
CA THR A 363 -22.01 -31.90 47.30
C THR A 363 -22.87 -32.05 46.04
N SER A 364 -22.50 -31.36 44.96
CA SER A 364 -23.28 -31.37 43.71
C SER A 364 -23.31 -32.75 43.04
N PRO A 365 -24.49 -33.25 42.61
CA PRO A 365 -24.60 -34.52 41.89
C PRO A 365 -23.87 -34.51 40.54
N LYS A 366 -23.54 -33.32 39.99
CA LYS A 366 -22.72 -33.17 38.78
C LYS A 366 -21.25 -33.60 38.99
N ARG A 367 -20.81 -33.73 40.24
CA ARG A 367 -19.48 -34.23 40.61
C ARG A 367 -19.48 -35.73 40.95
N ASP A 368 -20.61 -36.42 40.84
CA ASP A 368 -20.61 -37.88 40.87
C ASP A 368 -20.14 -38.42 39.52
N PHE A 369 -18.85 -38.74 39.44
CA PHE A 369 -18.22 -39.27 38.23
C PHE A 369 -18.28 -40.79 38.14
N VAL A 370 -18.92 -41.47 39.10
CA VAL A 370 -18.99 -42.94 39.13
C VAL A 370 -20.09 -43.41 38.17
N PRO A 371 -19.76 -44.11 37.07
CA PRO A 371 -20.77 -44.60 36.13
C PRO A 371 -21.62 -45.71 36.74
N SER A 372 -22.82 -45.94 36.20
CA SER A 372 -23.61 -47.13 36.53
C SER A 372 -22.95 -48.40 35.97
N LEU A 373 -23.26 -49.56 36.57
CA LEU A 373 -22.75 -50.85 36.11
C LEU A 373 -23.15 -51.12 34.65
N GLU A 374 -24.40 -50.84 34.30
CA GLU A 374 -24.96 -51.05 32.96
C GLU A 374 -24.18 -50.26 31.91
N LYS A 375 -24.03 -48.94 32.12
CA LYS A 375 -23.33 -48.05 31.19
C LYS A 375 -21.84 -48.36 31.07
N PHE A 376 -21.20 -48.86 32.13
CA PHE A 376 -19.79 -49.17 32.10
C PHE A 376 -19.50 -50.51 31.40
N PHE A 377 -20.37 -51.50 31.54
CA PHE A 377 -20.19 -52.84 30.98
C PHE A 377 -20.89 -53.08 29.63
N GLU A 378 -21.71 -52.16 29.13
CA GLU A 378 -22.41 -52.24 27.83
C GLU A 378 -21.52 -52.79 26.70
N THR A 379 -20.41 -52.12 26.41
CA THR A 379 -19.45 -52.56 25.38
C THR A 379 -18.82 -53.93 25.66
N ALA A 380 -18.67 -54.31 26.92
CA ALA A 380 -18.12 -55.62 27.29
C ALA A 380 -19.18 -56.73 27.19
N VAL A 381 -20.46 -56.40 27.39
CA VAL A 381 -21.60 -57.31 27.18
C VAL A 381 -21.76 -57.60 25.69
N GLU A 382 -21.72 -56.58 24.83
CA GLU A 382 -21.75 -56.73 23.36
C GLU A 382 -20.60 -57.63 22.87
N GLN A 383 -19.39 -57.41 23.37
CA GLN A 383 -18.21 -58.21 23.01
C GLN A 383 -18.24 -59.66 23.55
N ALA A 384 -19.12 -59.96 24.50
CA ALA A 384 -19.28 -61.30 25.06
C ALA A 384 -20.29 -62.15 24.26
N ASP A 385 -21.04 -61.55 23.34
CA ASP A 385 -22.01 -62.26 22.49
C ASP A 385 -21.29 -63.17 21.47
N PRO A 386 -21.57 -64.49 21.45
CA PRO A 386 -21.01 -65.43 20.47
C PRO A 386 -21.24 -65.06 19.01
N ALA A 387 -22.24 -64.23 18.70
CA ALA A 387 -22.55 -63.78 17.33
C ALA A 387 -21.48 -62.87 16.71
N HIS A 388 -20.71 -62.14 17.51
CA HIS A 388 -19.78 -61.12 17.03
C HIS A 388 -18.35 -61.65 16.74
N ALA A 389 -18.05 -62.91 17.07
CA ALA A 389 -16.79 -63.60 16.77
C ALA A 389 -15.49 -62.78 16.97
N ILE A 390 -15.43 -61.97 18.03
CA ILE A 390 -14.29 -61.08 18.32
C ILE A 390 -13.16 -61.89 18.98
N GLU A 391 -11.94 -61.77 18.45
CA GLU A 391 -10.75 -62.39 19.03
C GLU A 391 -10.46 -61.87 20.45
N ASN A 392 -10.04 -62.77 21.35
CA ASN A 392 -9.84 -62.47 22.78
C ASN A 392 -8.87 -61.31 23.06
N ARG A 393 -7.94 -60.99 22.14
CA ARG A 393 -7.01 -59.85 22.30
C ARG A 393 -7.68 -58.49 22.19
N TYR A 394 -8.83 -58.40 21.51
CA TYR A 394 -9.54 -57.14 21.29
C TYR A 394 -10.70 -56.92 22.26
N LYS A 395 -10.98 -57.90 23.12
CA LYS A 395 -12.00 -57.76 24.18
C LYS A 395 -11.51 -56.83 25.28
N ASN A 396 -12.37 -55.88 25.68
CA ASN A 396 -12.10 -54.91 26.75
C ASN A 396 -11.72 -55.60 28.07
N VAL A 397 -12.28 -56.78 28.31
CA VAL A 397 -12.03 -57.61 29.50
C VAL A 397 -10.56 -58.06 29.63
N TYR A 398 -9.80 -58.13 28.53
CA TYR A 398 -8.38 -58.47 28.53
C TYR A 398 -7.47 -57.24 28.69
N GLN A 399 -8.02 -56.03 28.65
CA GLN A 399 -7.26 -54.81 28.95
C GLN A 399 -7.10 -54.64 30.47
N GLY A 400 -5.85 -54.50 30.94
CA GLY A 400 -5.56 -54.36 32.37
C GLY A 400 -6.26 -53.16 33.02
N ASN A 401 -6.30 -52.00 32.35
CA ASN A 401 -6.94 -50.78 32.87
C ASN A 401 -8.45 -50.93 33.02
N PHE A 402 -9.10 -51.55 32.03
CA PHE A 402 -10.53 -51.87 32.11
C PHE A 402 -10.78 -52.84 33.25
N GLY A 403 -10.00 -53.93 33.35
CA GLY A 403 -10.16 -54.91 34.41
C GLY A 403 -10.06 -54.32 35.83
N TRP A 404 -9.08 -53.45 36.10
CA TRP A 404 -8.97 -52.78 37.40
C TRP A 404 -10.08 -51.77 37.70
N ARG A 405 -10.63 -51.10 36.68
CA ARG A 405 -11.80 -50.22 36.83
C ARG A 405 -13.07 -51.04 37.08
N SER A 406 -13.22 -52.14 36.35
CA SER A 406 -14.30 -53.12 36.50
C SER A 406 -14.35 -53.69 37.92
N LEU A 407 -13.23 -54.15 38.47
CA LEU A 407 -13.19 -54.67 39.84
C LEU A 407 -13.59 -53.62 40.88
N ARG A 408 -13.10 -52.38 40.75
CA ARG A 408 -13.45 -51.29 41.66
C ARG A 408 -14.94 -50.98 41.60
N LEU A 409 -15.51 -50.88 40.39
CA LEU A 409 -16.93 -50.61 40.22
C LEU A 409 -17.81 -51.75 40.73
N LEU A 410 -17.45 -53.01 40.42
CA LEU A 410 -18.14 -54.19 40.90
C LEU A 410 -18.10 -54.28 42.43
N SER A 411 -16.97 -53.97 43.06
CA SER A 411 -16.86 -54.00 44.53
C SER A 411 -17.78 -52.99 45.23
N GLN A 412 -18.11 -51.88 44.58
CA GLN A 412 -18.93 -50.81 45.16
C GLN A 412 -20.42 -50.96 44.84
N LYS A 413 -20.75 -51.48 43.66
CA LYS A 413 -22.12 -51.46 43.12
C LYS A 413 -22.71 -52.85 42.90
N SER A 414 -21.89 -53.91 42.79
CA SER A 414 -22.39 -55.26 42.54
C SER A 414 -22.59 -56.02 43.86
N PRO A 415 -23.79 -56.55 44.12
CA PRO A 415 -24.04 -57.40 45.28
C PRO A 415 -23.33 -58.76 45.19
N HIS A 416 -22.88 -59.15 43.99
CA HIS A 416 -22.28 -60.46 43.71
C HIS A 416 -20.75 -60.48 43.80
N PHE A 417 -20.10 -59.34 44.08
CA PHE A 417 -18.65 -59.26 44.14
C PHE A 417 -18.05 -59.97 45.36
N PHE A 418 -18.71 -59.88 46.53
CA PHE A 418 -18.23 -60.45 47.79
C PHE A 418 -18.92 -61.77 48.18
N THR A 419 -19.24 -62.63 47.20
CA THR A 419 -19.81 -63.96 47.49
C THR A 419 -18.71 -64.96 47.83
N SER A 420 -18.83 -65.66 48.95
CA SER A 420 -17.92 -66.75 49.34
C SER A 420 -18.00 -67.90 48.33
N SER A 421 -16.99 -68.04 47.47
CA SER A 421 -16.87 -69.15 46.52
C SER A 421 -15.69 -70.05 46.91
N ASN A 422 -15.93 -71.36 47.02
CA ASN A 422 -14.90 -72.37 47.25
C ASN A 422 -14.09 -72.73 45.97
N GLN A 423 -14.29 -71.99 44.87
CA GLN A 423 -13.54 -72.19 43.62
C GLN A 423 -12.24 -71.35 43.62
N PRO A 424 -11.12 -71.88 43.09
CA PRO A 424 -9.91 -71.10 42.92
C PRO A 424 -10.16 -69.88 42.02
N ILE A 425 -9.58 -68.74 42.39
CA ILE A 425 -9.76 -67.46 41.68
C ILE A 425 -9.28 -67.62 40.23
N LYS A 426 -10.20 -67.49 39.28
CA LYS A 426 -9.87 -67.50 37.84
C LYS A 426 -9.04 -66.27 37.48
N SER A 427 -8.27 -66.34 36.40
CA SER A 427 -7.57 -65.16 35.86
C SER A 427 -8.56 -64.02 35.62
N LEU A 428 -8.13 -62.78 35.89
CA LEU A 428 -8.99 -61.58 35.84
C LEU A 428 -9.93 -61.51 34.61
N PRO A 429 -9.46 -61.77 33.36
CA PRO A 429 -10.34 -61.71 32.20
C PRO A 429 -11.48 -62.74 32.26
N LEU A 430 -11.18 -63.98 32.63
CA LEU A 430 -12.17 -65.06 32.74
C LEU A 430 -13.18 -64.82 33.87
N TYR A 431 -12.75 -64.17 34.96
CA TYR A 431 -13.66 -63.76 36.03
C TYR A 431 -14.63 -62.68 35.53
N LEU A 432 -14.09 -61.65 34.86
CA LEU A 432 -14.88 -60.55 34.33
C LEU A 432 -15.84 -61.01 33.22
N GLU A 433 -15.45 -61.90 32.31
CA GLU A 433 -16.36 -62.49 31.32
C GLU A 433 -17.54 -63.20 32.02
N SER A 434 -17.27 -63.98 33.08
CA SER A 434 -18.32 -64.66 33.84
C SER A 434 -19.26 -63.71 34.58
N MET A 435 -18.74 -62.56 35.04
CA MET A 435 -19.51 -61.54 35.73
C MET A 435 -20.32 -60.69 34.74
N VAL A 436 -19.74 -60.34 33.60
CA VAL A 436 -20.42 -59.64 32.49
C VAL A 436 -21.58 -60.46 31.95
N LEU A 437 -21.40 -61.77 31.74
CA LEU A 437 -22.49 -62.67 31.36
C LEU A 437 -23.58 -62.80 32.42
N ARG A 438 -23.23 -62.69 33.71
CA ARG A 438 -24.20 -62.70 34.80
C ARG A 438 -25.00 -61.40 34.86
N LEU A 439 -24.32 -60.27 34.75
CA LEU A 439 -24.94 -58.94 34.66
C LEU A 439 -25.85 -58.83 33.43
N ALA A 440 -25.44 -59.40 32.28
CA ALA A 440 -26.25 -59.44 31.07
C ALA A 440 -27.54 -60.26 31.23
N LYS A 441 -27.55 -61.27 32.12
CA LYS A 441 -28.75 -62.07 32.43
C LYS A 441 -29.69 -61.40 33.44
N GLU A 442 -29.18 -60.47 34.24
CA GLU A 442 -29.96 -59.71 35.23
C GLU A 442 -30.50 -58.38 34.68
N LEU A 443 -30.11 -58.01 33.45
CA LEU A 443 -30.70 -56.88 32.74
C LEU A 443 -32.18 -57.18 32.42
N PRO A 444 -33.12 -56.24 32.67
CA PRO A 444 -34.52 -56.38 32.28
C PRO A 444 -34.66 -56.60 30.77
N LEU A 445 -35.53 -57.53 30.34
CA LEU A 445 -35.79 -57.84 28.92
C LEU A 445 -36.20 -56.62 28.06
N SER A 446 -36.56 -55.47 28.65
CA SER A 446 -36.95 -54.27 27.89
C SER A 446 -35.81 -53.61 27.13
N THR A 447 -34.55 -53.77 27.55
CA THR A 447 -33.38 -53.20 26.86
C THR A 447 -32.76 -54.12 25.81
N GLN A 448 -33.09 -55.43 25.82
CA GLN A 448 -32.63 -56.37 24.79
C GLN A 448 -33.38 -56.20 23.46
N ASP A 449 -34.67 -55.82 23.50
CA ASP A 449 -35.50 -55.64 22.30
C ASP A 449 -35.32 -54.27 21.59
N GLU A 450 -34.78 -53.25 22.28
CA GLU A 450 -34.49 -51.93 21.67
C GLU A 450 -33.17 -51.89 20.89
N LEU A 451 -32.25 -52.85 21.12
CA LEU A 451 -30.95 -52.92 20.44
C LEU A 451 -30.99 -53.67 19.10
N LEU A 452 -32.05 -54.44 18.81
CA LEU A 452 -32.16 -55.27 17.60
C LEU A 452 -33.09 -54.69 16.50
N LYS A 453 -33.78 -53.57 16.75
CA LYS A 453 -34.77 -52.98 15.80
C LYS A 453 -34.28 -51.79 14.97
N ASN A 454 -33.07 -51.28 15.20
CA ASN A 454 -32.64 -50.01 14.58
C ASN A 454 -31.95 -50.14 13.20
N ASN A 455 -32.07 -51.27 12.49
CA ASN A 455 -31.30 -51.51 11.26
C ASN A 455 -32.09 -51.73 9.95
N GLU A 456 -33.42 -51.61 9.92
CA GLU A 456 -34.19 -51.75 8.67
C GLU A 456 -35.25 -50.66 8.52
N ASP A 457 -34.88 -49.50 7.96
CA ASP A 457 -35.59 -48.83 6.85
C ASP A 457 -35.06 -47.42 6.61
N GLY A 458 -34.76 -47.14 5.33
CA GLY A 458 -34.03 -45.95 4.90
C GLY A 458 -34.88 -44.77 4.44
N ASN A 459 -34.19 -43.62 4.42
CA ASN A 459 -34.26 -42.55 3.43
C ASN A 459 -35.50 -41.61 3.37
N THR A 460 -35.17 -40.32 3.22
CA THR A 460 -35.93 -39.16 2.71
C THR A 460 -36.73 -38.22 3.64
N ASN A 461 -36.14 -37.02 3.77
CA ASN A 461 -36.67 -35.65 3.68
C ASN A 461 -37.49 -34.94 4.80
N SER A 462 -36.77 -33.99 5.41
CA SER A 462 -37.11 -32.56 5.62
C SER A 462 -38.07 -32.09 6.74
N HIS A 463 -37.47 -31.25 7.60
CA HIS A 463 -38.01 -30.12 8.40
C HIS A 463 -39.01 -30.43 9.53
N SER A 464 -38.79 -30.04 10.79
CA SER A 464 -38.61 -28.64 11.22
C SER A 464 -38.23 -28.52 12.72
N LYS A 465 -37.41 -27.50 13.00
CA LYS A 465 -37.10 -26.73 14.22
C LYS A 465 -37.54 -27.24 15.62
N ALA A 466 -36.58 -27.26 16.55
CA ALA A 466 -36.78 -26.88 17.96
C ALA A 466 -35.56 -26.10 18.51
N PRO A 467 -35.72 -25.26 19.56
CA PRO A 467 -34.82 -24.15 19.88
C PRO A 467 -33.91 -24.38 21.10
N GLY A 468 -32.66 -23.89 20.98
CA GLY A 468 -31.96 -22.98 21.91
C GLY A 468 -31.78 -23.33 23.39
N THR A 469 -30.59 -23.81 23.75
CA THR A 469 -29.73 -23.40 24.89
C THR A 469 -28.35 -24.03 24.64
N GLY A 470 -27.28 -23.32 24.32
CA GLY A 470 -26.64 -22.29 25.14
C GLY A 470 -25.26 -22.81 25.58
N MET A 471 -24.42 -23.20 24.61
CA MET A 471 -23.04 -23.62 24.82
C MET A 471 -22.18 -22.77 23.87
N GLU A 472 -21.24 -22.03 24.45
CA GLU A 472 -20.42 -21.03 23.77
C GLU A 472 -19.65 -21.67 22.61
N THR A 473 -20.09 -21.34 21.39
CA THR A 473 -19.42 -21.70 20.15
C THR A 473 -18.21 -20.80 19.96
N HIS A 474 -17.01 -21.32 20.16
CA HIS A 474 -15.87 -20.80 19.40
C HIS A 474 -16.18 -21.03 17.90
N PRO A 475 -16.04 -20.02 17.02
CA PRO A 475 -16.29 -20.23 15.61
C PRO A 475 -15.29 -21.28 15.10
N LYS A 476 -15.78 -22.36 14.49
CA LYS A 476 -14.95 -23.25 13.68
C LYS A 476 -14.35 -22.38 12.57
N LYS A 477 -13.07 -22.05 12.69
CA LYS A 477 -12.28 -21.45 11.61
C LYS A 477 -12.19 -22.48 10.48
N ASP A 478 -12.46 -22.07 9.25
CA ASP A 478 -12.25 -22.90 8.06
C ASP A 478 -10.77 -23.27 7.95
N VAL A 479 -10.45 -24.53 8.21
CA VAL A 479 -9.10 -25.09 8.08
C VAL A 479 -8.90 -25.52 6.62
N LEU A 480 -7.77 -25.16 6.03
CA LEU A 480 -7.40 -25.52 4.65
C LEU A 480 -7.47 -27.04 4.40
N GLY A 481 -8.24 -27.46 3.40
CA GLY A 481 -8.40 -28.86 3.03
C GLY A 481 -7.22 -29.42 2.22
N LYS A 482 -6.98 -30.74 2.28
CA LYS A 482 -5.85 -31.41 1.59
C LYS A 482 -5.82 -31.17 0.07
N GLU A 483 -6.98 -31.06 -0.56
CA GLU A 483 -7.10 -30.76 -2.01
C GLU A 483 -6.74 -29.30 -2.34
N GLN A 484 -7.04 -28.36 -1.44
CA GLN A 484 -6.68 -26.94 -1.58
C GLN A 484 -5.16 -26.74 -1.45
N LEU A 485 -4.51 -27.51 -0.57
CA LEU A 485 -3.05 -27.43 -0.39
C LEU A 485 -2.26 -27.85 -1.64
N LEU A 486 -2.78 -28.77 -2.45
CA LEU A 486 -2.16 -29.15 -3.73
C LEU A 486 -2.29 -28.04 -4.77
N ALA A 487 -3.47 -27.41 -4.86
CA ALA A 487 -3.69 -26.28 -5.77
C ALA A 487 -2.81 -25.07 -5.39
N LEU A 488 -2.70 -24.75 -4.10
CA LEU A 488 -1.86 -23.66 -3.59
C LEU A 488 -0.36 -23.93 -3.80
N ALA A 489 0.08 -25.18 -3.59
CA ALA A 489 1.45 -25.57 -3.87
C ALA A 489 1.82 -25.44 -5.36
N SER A 490 0.88 -25.78 -6.26
CA SER A 490 1.08 -25.62 -7.71
C SER A 490 1.20 -24.15 -8.13
N ALA A 491 0.48 -23.24 -7.46
CA ALA A 491 0.52 -21.80 -7.72
C ALA A 491 1.74 -21.11 -7.10
N LEU A 492 2.23 -21.61 -5.97
CA LEU A 492 3.44 -21.10 -5.31
C LEU A 492 4.71 -21.55 -6.03
N ALA A 493 4.77 -22.80 -6.54
CA ALA A 493 5.96 -23.35 -7.22
C ALA A 493 7.24 -22.96 -6.47
N SER A 494 8.20 -22.24 -7.08
CA SER A 494 9.45 -21.79 -6.44
C SER A 494 9.31 -20.56 -5.52
N ASP A 495 8.19 -19.85 -5.54
CA ASP A 495 7.96 -18.66 -4.71
C ASP A 495 7.62 -19.00 -3.24
N TRP A 496 7.46 -20.30 -2.89
CA TRP A 496 7.21 -20.74 -1.51
C TRP A 496 8.32 -20.33 -0.53
N ILE A 497 9.57 -20.22 -1.00
CA ILE A 497 10.73 -19.81 -0.20
C ILE A 497 10.56 -18.38 0.33
N LYS A 498 9.88 -17.49 -0.43
CA LYS A 498 9.62 -16.12 0.02
C LYS A 498 8.52 -16.06 1.09
N LEU A 499 7.63 -17.06 1.10
CA LEU A 499 6.54 -17.19 2.06
C LEU A 499 6.98 -17.92 3.35
N ALA A 500 7.95 -18.84 3.26
CA ALA A 500 8.36 -19.69 4.37
C ALA A 500 8.82 -18.95 5.65
N PRO A 501 9.59 -17.84 5.59
CA PRO A 501 9.94 -17.08 6.78
C PRO A 501 8.72 -16.45 7.48
N LEU A 502 7.67 -16.12 6.72
CA LEU A 502 6.43 -15.57 7.26
C LEU A 502 5.49 -16.62 7.85
N LEU A 503 5.69 -17.90 7.49
CA LEU A 503 5.03 -19.06 8.07
C LEU A 503 5.75 -19.58 9.33
N LYS A 504 6.74 -18.82 9.84
CA LYS A 504 7.57 -19.09 11.02
C LYS A 504 8.51 -20.30 10.89
N PHE A 505 8.86 -20.71 9.67
CA PHE A 505 9.92 -21.70 9.46
C PHE A 505 11.30 -21.11 9.74
N SER A 506 12.15 -21.88 10.41
CA SER A 506 13.56 -21.56 10.62
C SER A 506 14.39 -21.75 9.34
N GLU A 507 15.56 -21.11 9.25
CA GLU A 507 16.44 -21.22 8.08
C GLU A 507 16.88 -22.67 7.80
N ASP A 508 17.07 -23.48 8.85
CA ASP A 508 17.40 -24.91 8.74
C ASP A 508 16.25 -25.74 8.16
N GLU A 509 15.00 -25.42 8.52
CA GLU A 509 13.80 -26.08 7.96
C GLU A 509 13.58 -25.72 6.49
N ILE A 510 13.84 -24.46 6.10
CA ILE A 510 13.76 -24.01 4.70
C ILE A 510 14.84 -24.72 3.86
N LEU A 511 16.06 -24.88 4.39
CA LEU A 511 17.12 -25.65 3.75
C LEU A 511 16.77 -27.14 3.65
N TYR A 512 16.16 -27.72 4.68
CA TYR A 512 15.68 -29.10 4.64
C TYR A 512 14.64 -29.32 3.54
N PHE A 513 13.57 -28.52 3.49
CA PHE A 513 12.52 -28.66 2.47
C PHE A 513 13.02 -28.37 1.05
N SER A 514 14.00 -27.48 0.88
CA SER A 514 14.61 -27.21 -0.44
C SER A 514 15.59 -28.31 -0.90
N SER A 515 16.18 -29.06 0.04
CA SER A 515 17.01 -30.23 -0.26
C SER A 515 16.21 -31.51 -0.54
N GLU A 516 14.96 -31.57 -0.05
CA GLU A 516 14.06 -32.70 -0.30
C GLU A 516 13.36 -32.62 -1.68
N HIS A 517 12.87 -33.78 -2.13
CA HIS A 517 12.10 -33.96 -3.38
C HIS A 517 12.82 -33.59 -4.69
N GLY A 518 14.17 -33.61 -4.72
CA GLY A 518 14.95 -33.61 -5.96
C GLY A 518 14.74 -32.39 -6.86
N GLY A 519 14.47 -31.22 -6.27
CA GLY A 519 14.27 -29.95 -6.99
C GLY A 519 12.87 -29.73 -7.55
N ASP A 520 11.90 -30.61 -7.25
CA ASP A 520 10.50 -30.42 -7.63
C ASP A 520 9.83 -29.37 -6.71
N ALA A 521 9.89 -28.11 -7.14
CA ALA A 521 9.45 -26.95 -6.36
C ALA A 521 7.98 -27.04 -5.89
N VAL A 522 7.12 -27.74 -6.62
CA VAL A 522 5.70 -27.91 -6.26
C VAL A 522 5.54 -28.88 -5.07
N LYS A 523 6.34 -29.95 -5.03
CA LYS A 523 6.32 -30.89 -3.89
C LYS A 523 6.94 -30.28 -2.64
N GLN A 524 7.98 -29.46 -2.81
CA GLN A 524 8.59 -28.70 -1.72
C GLN A 524 7.60 -27.71 -1.10
N ALA A 525 6.89 -26.94 -1.94
CA ALA A 525 5.83 -26.03 -1.49
C ALA A 525 4.67 -26.78 -0.81
N HIS A 526 4.28 -27.95 -1.32
CA HIS A 526 3.22 -28.77 -0.73
C HIS A 526 3.61 -29.29 0.66
N GLN A 527 4.83 -29.81 0.81
CA GLN A 527 5.34 -30.30 2.08
C GLN A 527 5.45 -29.19 3.13
N ALA A 528 5.95 -28.01 2.74
CA ALA A 528 6.04 -26.85 3.63
C ALA A 528 4.65 -26.38 4.10
N LEU A 529 3.66 -26.33 3.21
CA LEU A 529 2.28 -25.96 3.58
C LEU A 529 1.62 -27.03 4.47
N LEU A 530 1.89 -28.31 4.24
CA LEU A 530 1.34 -29.41 5.05
C LEU A 530 1.89 -29.34 6.48
N VAL A 531 3.20 -29.15 6.63
CA VAL A 531 3.84 -28.99 7.95
C VAL A 531 3.31 -27.74 8.66
N TRP A 532 3.07 -26.64 7.96
CA TRP A 532 2.49 -25.43 8.55
C TRP A 532 1.08 -25.66 9.09
N VAL A 533 0.22 -26.38 8.35
CA VAL A 533 -1.14 -26.73 8.81
C VAL A 533 -1.10 -27.65 10.05
N GLU A 534 -0.10 -28.53 10.14
CA GLU A 534 0.08 -29.42 11.30
C GLU A 534 0.64 -28.69 12.53
N GLN A 535 1.58 -27.76 12.34
CA GLN A 535 2.21 -26.99 13.42
C GLN A 535 1.29 -25.90 13.98
N GLU A 536 0.54 -25.21 13.12
CA GLU A 536 -0.31 -24.06 13.51
C GLU A 536 -1.76 -24.16 13.01
N PRO A 537 -2.55 -25.16 13.45
CA PRO A 537 -3.91 -25.41 12.95
C PRO A 537 -4.91 -24.28 13.26
N GLN A 538 -4.58 -23.36 14.18
CA GLN A 538 -5.42 -22.20 14.54
C GLN A 538 -5.15 -20.95 13.69
N GLU A 539 -3.98 -20.88 13.05
CA GLU A 539 -3.55 -19.79 12.15
C GLU A 539 -3.64 -20.21 10.67
N ALA A 540 -3.77 -21.51 10.39
CA ALA A 540 -3.94 -22.10 9.06
C ALA A 540 -5.32 -21.86 8.42
N THR A 541 -5.73 -20.60 8.29
CA THR A 541 -6.97 -20.19 7.59
C THR A 541 -6.67 -19.55 6.23
N PRO A 542 -7.60 -19.62 5.26
CA PRO A 542 -7.47 -18.96 3.95
C PRO A 542 -7.16 -17.46 4.05
N ASP A 543 -7.83 -16.74 4.96
CA ASP A 543 -7.63 -15.30 5.17
C ASP A 543 -6.24 -14.96 5.74
N ALA A 544 -5.73 -15.79 6.65
CA ALA A 544 -4.40 -15.60 7.21
C ALA A 544 -3.33 -15.81 6.13
N LEU A 545 -3.48 -16.83 5.30
CA LEU A 545 -2.57 -17.11 4.19
C LEU A 545 -2.60 -15.97 3.14
N LEU A 546 -3.77 -15.40 2.85
CA LEU A 546 -3.90 -14.24 1.96
C LEU A 546 -3.21 -12.99 2.51
N HIS A 547 -3.35 -12.72 3.80
CA HIS A 547 -2.70 -11.59 4.44
C HIS A 547 -1.17 -11.75 4.48
N LEU A 548 -0.66 -12.96 4.69
CA LEU A 548 0.78 -13.24 4.60
C LEU A 548 1.30 -13.14 3.15
N ALA A 549 0.52 -13.61 2.18
CA ALA A 549 0.86 -13.50 0.75
C ALA A 549 0.90 -12.05 0.25
N ASP A 550 0.07 -11.15 0.80
CA ASP A 550 0.04 -9.73 0.44
C ASP A 550 1.36 -9.02 0.78
N LYS A 551 1.97 -9.37 1.92
CA LYS A 551 3.27 -8.82 2.35
C LYS A 551 4.43 -9.16 1.41
N VAL A 552 4.27 -10.20 0.58
CA VAL A 552 5.29 -10.71 -0.36
C VAL A 552 4.88 -10.44 -1.82
N GLY A 553 3.75 -9.77 -2.06
CA GLY A 553 3.24 -9.50 -3.41
C GLY A 553 2.69 -10.74 -4.14
N LEU A 554 2.43 -11.84 -3.42
CA LEU A 554 1.93 -13.10 -3.99
C LEU A 554 0.39 -13.22 -3.94
N ARG A 555 -0.30 -12.19 -3.45
CA ARG A 555 -1.77 -12.16 -3.32
C ARG A 555 -2.50 -12.41 -4.64
N GLY A 556 -2.00 -11.88 -5.76
CA GLY A 556 -2.61 -12.07 -7.08
C GLY A 556 -2.65 -13.53 -7.56
N LYS A 557 -1.69 -14.36 -7.10
CA LYS A 557 -1.61 -15.80 -7.44
C LYS A 557 -2.51 -16.66 -6.54
N LEU A 558 -2.66 -16.29 -5.26
CA LEU A 558 -3.36 -17.09 -4.26
C LEU A 558 -4.83 -16.70 -4.05
N ALA A 559 -5.20 -15.43 -4.29
CA ALA A 559 -6.57 -14.94 -4.14
C ALA A 559 -7.62 -15.71 -4.97
N PRO A 560 -7.38 -16.07 -6.25
CA PRO A 560 -8.37 -16.81 -7.03
C PRO A 560 -8.64 -18.21 -6.49
N LEU A 561 -7.64 -18.85 -5.87
CA LEU A 561 -7.73 -20.22 -5.36
C LEU A 561 -8.32 -20.30 -3.96
N LEU A 562 -8.12 -19.26 -3.14
CA LEU A 562 -8.64 -19.19 -1.77
C LEU A 562 -10.06 -18.60 -1.70
N MET A 563 -10.47 -17.80 -2.69
CA MET A 563 -11.82 -17.20 -2.76
C MET A 563 -12.84 -18.08 -3.51
N ALA A 564 -12.42 -19.17 -4.15
CA ALA A 564 -13.30 -20.09 -4.88
C ALA A 564 -14.08 -21.06 -3.96
N SER A 565 -13.83 -21.04 -2.64
CA SER A 565 -14.46 -21.94 -1.67
C SER A 565 -15.36 -21.25 -0.64
N HIS A 566 -15.83 -20.03 -0.92
CA HIS A 566 -16.85 -19.34 -0.12
C HIS A 566 -18.20 -19.27 -0.82
#